data_AF-A0A150PU87-F1
#
_entry.id   AF-A0A150PU87-F1
#
_cell.length_a   1.000
_cell.length_b   1.000
_cell.length_c   1.000
_cell.angle_alpha   90.00
_cell.angle_beta   90.00
_cell.angle_gamma   90.00
#
_symmetry.space_group_name_H-M   'P 1'
#
loop_
_entity.id
_entity.type
_entity.pdbx_description
1 polymer ?
#
loop_
_entity_poly.entity_id
_entity_poly.type
_entity_poly.pdbx_seq_one_letter_code
_entity_poly.pdbx_strand_id
1 'polypeptide(L)'
;MQGTQTAFVTAEPGAQGAEIHVGGPPGAEIGCVRVKFHWDKDAARHAKEPTSCWVRVNQVFAGVGEGAVFHPRVGVEVIVDFEEGDPDRPIVVGRATRTGRSWWAASTTARTGRPAARRR
;
A
#
# COMPACT_ATOMS: atom_id res chain seq x y z
N MET A 1 -0.88 -3.04 19.15
CA MET A 1 0.28 -3.58 18.40
C MET A 1 1.51 -2.83 18.90
N GLN A 2 2.64 -3.46 19.24
CA GLN A 2 3.81 -2.70 19.71
C GLN A 2 4.69 -2.30 18.53
N GLY A 3 4.77 -0.99 18.30
CA GLY A 3 5.68 -0.39 17.32
C GLY A 3 5.12 -0.25 15.91
N THR A 4 5.89 0.48 15.12
CA THR A 4 5.65 0.78 13.71
C THR A 4 5.73 -0.48 12.84
N GLN A 5 4.93 -0.52 11.77
CA GLN A 5 4.92 -1.60 10.78
C GLN A 5 5.22 -1.09 9.38
N THR A 6 5.45 -2.00 8.44
CA THR A 6 5.38 -1.66 7.02
C THR A 6 4.15 -2.25 6.35
N ALA A 7 3.70 -1.59 5.29
CA ALA A 7 2.54 -1.97 4.49
C ALA A 7 2.75 -1.54 3.03
N PHE A 8 1.97 -2.09 2.11
CA PHE A 8 2.00 -1.68 0.70
C PHE A 8 0.82 -0.78 0.37
N VAL A 9 1.08 0.30 -0.36
CA VAL A 9 0.02 1.18 -0.88
C VAL A 9 -0.77 0.43 -1.95
N THR A 10 -2.09 0.53 -1.90
CA THR A 10 -3.00 -0.19 -2.80
C THR A 10 -4.02 0.72 -3.43
N ALA A 11 -4.53 0.32 -4.60
CA ALA A 11 -5.76 0.87 -5.15
C ALA A 11 -6.97 0.05 -4.70
N GLU A 12 -8.12 0.70 -4.50
CA GLU A 12 -9.38 0.01 -4.28
C GLU A 12 -9.86 -0.76 -5.53
N PRO A 13 -10.79 -1.72 -5.38
CA PRO A 13 -11.35 -2.47 -6.51
C PRO A 13 -11.88 -1.59 -7.65
N GLY A 14 -12.50 -0.45 -7.33
CA GLY A 14 -13.00 0.51 -8.32
C GLY A 14 -11.93 1.34 -9.03
N ALA A 15 -10.67 1.28 -8.57
CA ALA A 15 -9.54 2.06 -9.09
C ALA A 15 -8.36 1.17 -9.50
N GLN A 16 -8.62 -0.10 -9.82
CA GLN A 16 -7.58 -1.03 -10.26
C GLN A 16 -6.82 -0.48 -11.47
N GLY A 17 -5.49 -0.59 -11.44
CA GLY A 17 -4.60 -0.05 -12.48
C GLY A 17 -4.20 1.42 -12.28
N ALA A 18 -4.76 2.12 -11.29
CA ALA A 18 -4.30 3.46 -10.93
C ALA A 18 -2.85 3.42 -10.41
N GLU A 19 -2.01 4.31 -10.94
CA GLU A 19 -0.65 4.49 -10.45
C GLU A 19 -0.62 5.24 -9.10
N ILE A 20 -1.50 6.23 -8.95
CA ILE A 20 -1.70 7.01 -7.73
C ILE A 20 -3.16 6.86 -7.33
N HIS A 21 -3.41 6.40 -6.11
CA HIS A 21 -4.74 6.26 -5.55
C HIS A 21 -4.80 6.97 -4.19
N VAL A 22 -5.37 8.17 -4.22
CA VAL A 22 -5.47 9.06 -3.07
C VAL A 22 -6.92 9.40 -2.82
N GLY A 23 -7.25 9.69 -1.57
CA GLY A 23 -8.60 10.01 -1.14
C GLY A 23 -8.62 10.52 0.29
N GLY A 24 -9.80 10.43 0.90
CA GLY A 24 -10.00 10.70 2.31
C GLY A 24 -11.49 10.85 2.62
N PRO A 25 -11.84 11.24 3.86
CA PRO A 25 -13.21 11.55 4.23
C PRO A 25 -13.72 12.79 3.49
N PRO A 26 -15.05 13.02 3.42
CA PRO A 26 -15.61 14.24 2.85
C PRO A 26 -14.99 15.50 3.47
N GLY A 27 -14.58 16.44 2.63
CA GLY A 27 -13.84 17.65 3.02
C GLY A 27 -12.32 17.48 3.13
N ALA A 28 -11.78 16.27 2.93
CA ALA A 28 -10.35 15.98 2.89
C ALA A 28 -10.05 14.91 1.83
N GLU A 29 -10.47 15.15 0.59
CA GLU A 29 -10.45 14.19 -0.51
C GLU A 29 -9.04 13.91 -1.08
N ILE A 30 -8.01 14.53 -0.51
CA ILE A 30 -6.60 14.34 -0.86
C ILE A 30 -5.74 14.18 0.41
N GLY A 31 -4.60 13.51 0.30
CA GLY A 31 -3.63 13.37 1.39
C GLY A 31 -3.71 12.06 2.19
N CYS A 32 -4.68 11.19 1.89
CA CYS A 32 -4.72 9.82 2.40
C CYS A 32 -4.50 8.79 1.30
N VAL A 33 -4.07 7.59 1.69
CA VAL A 33 -3.93 6.42 0.83
C VAL A 33 -4.61 5.20 1.45
N ARG A 34 -4.83 4.14 0.66
CA ARG A 34 -5.13 2.81 1.20
C ARG A 34 -3.86 1.98 1.30
N VAL A 35 -3.77 1.15 2.32
CA VAL A 35 -2.62 0.28 2.56
C VAL A 35 -3.06 -1.16 2.80
N LYS A 36 -2.20 -2.10 2.46
CA LYS A 36 -2.34 -3.51 2.80
C LYS A 36 -1.17 -3.93 3.69
N PHE A 37 -1.49 -4.33 4.92
CA PHE A 37 -0.51 -4.89 5.84
C PHE A 37 -0.15 -6.33 5.46
N HIS A 38 1.05 -6.78 5.85
CA HIS A 38 1.56 -8.12 5.53
C HIS A 38 0.73 -9.26 6.13
N TRP A 39 0.08 -9.01 7.26
CA TRP A 39 -0.76 -9.99 7.94
C TRP A 39 -2.15 -10.12 7.30
N ASP A 40 -2.59 -9.15 6.49
CA ASP A 40 -3.86 -9.22 5.77
C ASP A 40 -3.69 -10.01 4.47
N LYS A 41 -4.13 -11.27 4.47
CA LYS A 41 -3.96 -12.22 3.36
C LYS A 41 -5.23 -12.52 2.58
N ASP A 42 -6.36 -11.88 2.91
CA ASP A 42 -7.66 -12.20 2.29
C ASP A 42 -7.79 -11.58 0.89
N ALA A 43 -7.23 -12.27 -0.10
CA ALA A 43 -7.28 -11.85 -1.49
C ALA A 43 -8.71 -11.78 -2.07
N ALA A 44 -9.64 -12.60 -1.56
CA ALA A 44 -11.02 -12.60 -2.05
C ALA A 44 -11.77 -11.35 -1.59
N ARG A 45 -11.53 -10.90 -0.35
CA ARG A 45 -12.01 -9.62 0.18
C ARG A 45 -11.39 -8.45 -0.57
N HIS A 46 -10.08 -8.45 -0.80
CA HIS A 46 -9.36 -7.37 -1.49
C HIS A 46 -9.84 -7.14 -2.93
N ALA A 47 -10.48 -8.13 -3.56
CA ALA A 47 -11.05 -7.98 -4.89
C ALA A 47 -12.41 -7.25 -4.90
N LYS A 48 -13.06 -7.11 -3.75
CA LYS A 48 -14.42 -6.57 -3.61
C LYS A 48 -14.50 -5.34 -2.71
N GLU A 49 -13.57 -5.22 -1.76
CA GLU A 49 -13.58 -4.20 -0.72
C GLU A 49 -12.20 -3.51 -0.57
N PRO A 50 -12.16 -2.28 -0.05
CA PRO A 50 -10.91 -1.60 0.29
C PRO A 50 -10.06 -2.40 1.28
N THR A 51 -8.73 -2.35 1.11
CA THR A 51 -7.76 -3.10 1.94
C THR A 51 -7.66 -2.56 3.37
N SER A 52 -7.78 -1.25 3.56
CA SER A 52 -7.75 -0.56 4.87
C SER A 52 -8.79 0.55 4.91
N CYS A 53 -8.87 1.32 6.02
CA CYS A 53 -9.42 2.68 6.04
C CYS A 53 -8.54 3.66 5.22
N TRP A 54 -8.98 4.91 5.05
CA TRP A 54 -8.10 5.96 4.51
C TRP A 54 -7.03 6.31 5.55
N VAL A 55 -5.76 6.15 5.18
CA VAL A 55 -4.62 6.38 6.06
C VAL A 55 -3.94 7.68 5.67
N ARG A 56 -3.86 8.62 6.62
CA ARG A 56 -3.19 9.91 6.42
C ARG A 56 -1.70 9.72 6.14
N VAL A 57 -1.15 10.58 5.28
CA VAL A 57 0.27 10.56 4.91
C VAL A 57 1.00 11.76 5.45
N ASN A 58 2.04 11.52 6.27
CA ASN A 58 2.99 12.55 6.70
C ASN A 58 3.61 13.23 5.47
N GLN A 59 3.68 14.56 5.50
CA GLN A 59 4.31 15.37 4.48
C GLN A 59 5.58 16.02 5.03
N VAL A 60 6.54 16.32 4.13
CA VAL A 60 7.80 17.00 4.47
C VAL A 60 7.54 18.37 5.10
N PHE A 61 6.52 19.08 4.61
CA PHE A 61 6.04 20.34 5.14
C PHE A 61 4.54 20.45 4.85
N ALA A 62 3.75 20.81 5.85
CA ALA A 62 2.30 21.01 5.73
C ALA A 62 1.85 22.21 6.56
N GLY A 63 1.14 23.13 5.91
CA GLY A 63 0.48 24.29 6.50
C GLY A 63 -0.93 24.46 5.91
N VAL A 64 -1.67 25.46 6.38
CA VAL A 64 -3.02 25.74 5.86
C VAL A 64 -2.89 26.43 4.51
N GLY A 65 -3.22 25.72 3.42
CA GLY A 65 -3.13 26.25 2.06
C GLY A 65 -1.72 26.28 1.46
N GLU A 66 -0.71 25.83 2.21
CA GLU A 66 0.69 25.78 1.80
C GLU A 66 1.33 24.45 2.21
N GLY A 67 2.34 23.99 1.47
CA GLY A 67 3.02 22.76 1.81
C GLY A 67 3.64 22.06 0.62
N ALA A 68 4.28 20.93 0.91
CA ALA A 68 4.80 20.02 -0.09
C ALA A 68 4.02 18.70 -0.03
N VAL A 69 3.47 18.27 -1.16
CA VAL A 69 2.61 17.08 -1.22
C VAL A 69 3.28 16.01 -2.07
N PHE A 70 3.62 14.88 -1.46
CA PHE A 70 4.25 13.74 -2.14
C PHE A 70 3.50 12.45 -1.85
N HIS A 71 2.53 12.12 -2.70
CA HIS A 71 1.74 10.89 -2.56
C HIS A 71 2.57 9.63 -2.90
N PRO A 72 2.56 8.61 -2.03
CA PRO A 72 3.06 7.29 -2.37
C PRO A 72 2.28 6.70 -3.55
N ARG A 73 2.99 6.07 -4.51
CA ARG A 73 2.37 5.35 -5.62
C ARG A 73 1.87 3.98 -5.16
N VAL A 74 0.89 3.43 -5.86
CA VAL A 74 0.42 2.06 -5.64
C VAL A 74 1.59 1.08 -5.79
N GLY A 75 1.71 0.14 -4.85
CA GLY A 75 2.80 -0.83 -4.77
C GLY A 75 4.03 -0.36 -3.99
N VAL A 76 4.11 0.93 -3.60
CA VAL A 76 5.21 1.43 -2.75
C VAL A 76 5.04 0.91 -1.32
N GLU A 77 6.15 0.50 -0.71
CA GLU A 77 6.20 0.14 0.70
C GLU A 77 6.28 1.40 1.57
N VAL A 78 5.38 1.49 2.53
CA VAL A 78 5.26 2.61 3.47
C VAL A 78 5.46 2.11 4.89
N ILE A 79 5.96 3.02 5.74
CA ILE A 79 6.10 2.83 7.17
C ILE A 79 4.85 3.42 7.81
N VAL A 80 4.12 2.60 8.57
CA VAL A 80 2.85 2.93 9.21
C VAL A 80 3.03 2.87 10.72
N ASP A 81 2.80 3.99 11.38
CA ASP A 81 2.70 4.07 12.83
C ASP A 81 1.23 4.14 13.27
N PHE A 82 1.00 3.96 14.56
CA PHE A 82 -0.33 3.89 15.15
C PHE A 82 -0.43 4.89 16.29
N GLU A 83 -1.33 5.87 16.17
CA GLU A 83 -1.47 6.93 17.18
C GLU A 83 -1.80 6.31 18.55
N GLU A 84 -0.96 6.56 19.56
CA GLU A 84 -1.08 5.98 20.90
C GLU A 84 -1.07 4.43 20.92
N GLY A 85 -0.56 3.80 19.85
CA GLY A 85 -0.56 2.35 19.67
C GLY A 85 -1.91 1.75 19.26
N ASP A 86 -2.89 2.60 18.91
CA ASP A 86 -4.23 2.20 18.48
C ASP A 86 -4.23 1.69 17.02
N PRO A 87 -4.49 0.38 16.77
CA PRO A 87 -4.51 -0.18 15.43
C PRO A 87 -5.55 0.45 14.50
N ASP A 88 -6.60 1.08 15.05
CA ASP A 88 -7.65 1.74 14.28
C ASP A 88 -7.28 3.16 13.85
N ARG A 89 -6.14 3.68 14.32
CA ARG A 89 -5.62 5.03 14.01
C ARG A 89 -4.25 4.98 13.33
N PRO A 90 -4.14 4.38 12.14
CA PRO A 90 -2.89 4.32 11.40
C PRO A 90 -2.51 5.68 10.80
N ILE A 91 -1.21 5.94 10.71
CA ILE A 91 -0.64 7.07 9.99
C ILE A 91 0.63 6.64 9.24
N VAL A 92 0.76 7.02 7.97
CA VAL A 92 2.00 6.79 7.21
C VAL A 92 3.02 7.83 7.66
N VAL A 93 4.14 7.38 8.23
CA VAL A 93 5.21 8.24 8.74
C VAL A 93 6.44 8.27 7.83
N GLY A 94 6.50 7.39 6.83
CA GLY A 94 7.62 7.32 5.91
C GLY A 94 7.42 6.36 4.76
N ARG A 95 8.40 6.31 3.86
CA ARG A 95 8.47 5.37 2.74
C ARG A 95 9.73 4.53 2.91
N ALA A 96 9.61 3.23 2.72
CA ALA A 96 10.74 2.33 2.69
C ALA A 96 11.07 2.04 1.23
N THR A 97 12.28 2.39 0.78
CA THR A 97 12.76 1.95 -0.52
C THR A 97 13.34 0.55 -0.38
N ARG A 98 12.78 -0.39 -1.15
CA ARG A 98 13.27 -1.75 -1.16
C ARG A 98 14.27 -1.94 -2.31
N THR A 99 15.57 -1.92 -1.99
CA THR A 99 16.63 -2.23 -2.96
C THR A 99 16.74 -3.75 -3.15
N GLY A 100 16.05 -4.29 -4.15
CA GLY A 100 16.18 -5.70 -4.57
C GLY A 100 14.87 -6.47 -4.75
N ARG A 101 14.81 -7.29 -5.81
CA ARG A 101 13.71 -8.16 -6.31
C ARG A 101 12.67 -8.65 -5.30
N SER A 102 11.40 -8.28 -5.52
CA SER A 102 10.18 -8.57 -4.73
C SER A 102 9.95 -10.05 -4.40
N TRP A 103 9.66 -10.36 -3.13
CA TRP A 103 9.12 -11.67 -2.71
C TRP A 103 7.71 -11.92 -3.27
N TRP A 104 6.98 -10.88 -3.66
CA TRP A 104 5.63 -10.98 -4.21
C TRP A 104 5.60 -11.22 -5.73
N ALA A 105 6.67 -10.92 -6.49
CA ALA A 105 6.73 -11.32 -7.90
C ALA A 105 6.99 -12.83 -8.08
N ALA A 106 7.37 -13.53 -7.01
CA ALA A 106 7.56 -14.98 -7.04
C ALA A 106 6.24 -15.78 -7.03
N SER A 107 5.09 -15.17 -6.70
CA SER A 107 3.81 -15.89 -6.58
C SER A 107 2.91 -15.89 -7.82
N THR A 108 3.30 -15.23 -8.93
CA THR A 108 2.43 -15.11 -10.13
C THR A 108 3.02 -15.72 -11.41
N THR A 109 4.07 -16.55 -11.33
CA THR A 109 4.50 -17.34 -12.50
C THR A 109 4.94 -18.75 -12.13
N ALA A 110 3.97 -19.57 -11.72
CA ALA A 110 4.09 -21.02 -11.75
C ALA A 110 2.84 -21.62 -12.38
N ARG A 111 2.57 -21.28 -13.65
CA ARG A 111 1.73 -22.09 -14.53
C ARG A 111 1.88 -21.69 -16.00
N THR A 112 2.92 -22.17 -16.66
CA THR A 112 2.83 -22.60 -18.08
C THR A 112 4.03 -23.50 -18.37
N GLY A 113 3.71 -24.69 -18.87
CA GLY A 113 4.65 -25.81 -19.01
C GLY A 113 5.73 -25.56 -20.06
N ARG A 114 6.90 -26.13 -19.79
CA ARG A 114 7.98 -26.30 -20.77
C ARG A 114 8.10 -27.81 -21.03
N PRO A 115 7.82 -28.32 -22.23
CA PRO A 115 8.07 -29.73 -22.52
C PRO A 115 9.58 -29.98 -22.59
N ALA A 116 10.01 -31.05 -21.94
CA ALA A 116 11.39 -31.50 -21.92
C ALA A 116 11.82 -31.92 -23.33
N ALA A 117 12.74 -31.17 -23.95
CA ALA A 117 13.43 -31.61 -25.14
C ALA A 117 14.42 -32.72 -24.75
N ARG A 118 14.11 -33.95 -25.17
CA ARG A 118 15.03 -35.10 -25.14
C ARG A 118 16.30 -34.75 -25.93
N ARG A 119 17.46 -34.85 -25.29
CA ARG A 119 18.75 -34.87 -25.97
C ARG A 119 18.85 -36.21 -26.72
N ARG A 120 19.26 -36.13 -27.99
CA ARG A 120 19.87 -37.26 -28.71
C ARG A 120 21.33 -37.37 -28.29
#